data_AF-A0A8T0H7U7-F1
#
_entry.id   AF-A0A8T0H7U7-F1
#
_cell.length_a   1.000
_cell.length_b   1.000
_cell.length_c   1.000
_cell.angle_alpha   90.00
_cell.angle_beta   90.00
_cell.angle_gamma   90.00
#
_symmetry.space_group_name_H-M   'P 1'
#
loop_
_entity.id
_entity.type
_entity.pdbx_description
1 polymer ?
#
loop_
_entity_poly.entity_id
_entity_poly.type
_entity_poly.pdbx_seq_one_letter_code
_entity_poly.pdbx_strand_id
1 'polypeptide(L)'
;MEVFDEATCTYIIDVQGDSRYTHVKINGKLSPGPNSGTTLFKWFADYSPVNEDTPPPEHLLAVIPHMFQDLADHLQGPSSGISMPTGPESQALSQLVKGDPDALFLAIKNFNELLPQMKPHIFPHAEHHEGDGGEGTVSTYGLHESYAGEGPVQYKTVMEVFDEAARSYIIDVQGDARYKYCKINGKLSPGPSEGTTLFKWFADYAAVEDDTPPPEHLLSVIPQMFQDLADHLRLKI
;
A
#
# COMPACT_ATOMS: atom_id res chain seq x y z
N MET A 1 -15.17 -12.38 -19.56
CA MET A 1 -15.04 -11.61 -20.82
C MET A 1 -13.73 -10.86 -20.75
N GLU A 2 -12.89 -11.01 -21.76
CA GLU A 2 -11.62 -10.30 -21.86
C GLU A 2 -11.79 -9.17 -22.88
N VAL A 3 -11.45 -7.96 -22.49
CA VAL A 3 -11.48 -6.78 -23.38
C VAL A 3 -10.09 -6.18 -23.40
N PHE A 4 -9.49 -6.09 -24.57
CA PHE A 4 -8.27 -5.33 -24.79
C PHE A 4 -8.58 -4.11 -25.66
N ASP A 5 -8.23 -2.93 -25.17
CA ASP A 5 -8.27 -1.69 -25.93
C ASP A 5 -6.84 -1.35 -26.38
N GLU A 6 -6.59 -1.56 -27.67
CA GLU A 6 -5.30 -1.29 -28.32
C GLU A 6 -4.92 0.19 -28.27
N ALA A 7 -5.90 1.11 -28.30
CA ALA A 7 -5.62 2.55 -28.33
C ALA A 7 -5.11 3.06 -26.98
N THR A 8 -5.59 2.46 -25.88
CA THR A 8 -5.20 2.86 -24.52
C THR A 8 -4.24 1.88 -23.86
N CYS A 9 -3.92 0.77 -24.52
CA CYS A 9 -3.15 -0.35 -24.02
C CYS A 9 -3.70 -0.89 -22.68
N THR A 10 -5.03 -0.93 -22.55
CA THR A 10 -5.71 -1.42 -21.35
C THR A 10 -6.31 -2.78 -21.60
N TYR A 11 -6.24 -3.65 -20.59
CA TYR A 11 -6.91 -4.94 -20.62
C TYR A 11 -7.81 -5.08 -19.39
N ILE A 12 -8.97 -5.69 -19.58
CA ILE A 12 -9.93 -5.97 -18.52
C ILE A 12 -10.28 -7.45 -18.61
N ILE A 13 -10.10 -8.17 -17.51
CA ILE A 13 -10.47 -9.58 -17.37
C ILE A 13 -11.59 -9.65 -16.34
N ASP A 14 -12.78 -10.05 -16.81
CA ASP A 14 -13.86 -10.43 -15.93
C ASP A 14 -13.65 -11.87 -15.46
N VAL A 15 -13.29 -12.04 -14.19
CA VAL A 15 -12.96 -13.32 -13.57
C VAL A 15 -14.23 -13.96 -13.03
N GLN A 16 -14.48 -15.19 -13.46
CA GLN A 16 -15.69 -15.94 -13.14
C GLN A 16 -15.33 -17.21 -12.36
N GLY A 17 -16.20 -17.62 -11.43
CA GLY A 17 -16.11 -18.91 -10.74
C GLY A 17 -15.41 -18.90 -9.38
N ASP A 18 -14.91 -17.75 -8.91
CA ASP A 18 -14.46 -17.63 -7.51
C ASP A 18 -15.67 -17.36 -6.61
N SER A 19 -16.08 -18.37 -5.83
CA SER A 19 -17.28 -18.33 -4.98
C SER A 19 -17.22 -17.32 -3.85
N ARG A 20 -16.04 -16.74 -3.57
CA ARG A 20 -15.88 -15.68 -2.57
C ARG A 20 -16.39 -14.33 -3.05
N TYR A 21 -16.54 -14.13 -4.36
CA TYR A 21 -16.89 -12.83 -4.93
C TYR A 21 -18.11 -12.95 -5.85
N THR A 22 -19.00 -11.96 -5.78
CA THR A 22 -20.11 -11.82 -6.73
C THR A 22 -19.63 -11.30 -8.08
N HIS A 23 -18.54 -10.52 -8.08
CA HIS A 23 -17.78 -10.19 -9.28
C HIS A 23 -16.33 -9.90 -8.91
N VAL A 24 -15.42 -10.21 -9.84
CA VAL A 24 -14.05 -9.70 -9.84
C VAL A 24 -13.68 -9.29 -11.25
N LYS A 25 -13.19 -8.06 -11.41
CA LYS A 25 -12.62 -7.55 -12.65
C LYS A 25 -11.18 -7.16 -12.40
N ILE A 26 -10.26 -7.82 -13.08
CA ILE A 26 -8.86 -7.42 -13.10
C ILE A 26 -8.73 -6.40 -14.21
N ASN A 27 -8.32 -5.19 -13.85
CA ASN A 27 -7.98 -4.14 -14.78
C ASN A 27 -6.48 -4.03 -14.82
N GLY A 28 -5.92 -3.83 -16.00
CA GLY A 28 -4.59 -3.28 -16.05
C GLY A 28 -4.22 -2.63 -17.36
N LYS A 29 -3.01 -2.11 -17.37
CA LYS A 29 -2.56 -1.14 -18.36
C LYS A 29 -1.08 -1.32 -18.63
N LEU A 30 -0.75 -1.43 -19.91
CA LEU A 30 0.61 -1.36 -20.40
C LEU A 30 0.97 0.09 -20.71
N SER A 31 2.19 0.48 -20.37
CA SER A 31 2.75 1.79 -20.64
C SER A 31 4.25 1.69 -20.85
N PRO A 32 4.91 2.66 -21.50
CA PRO A 32 6.37 2.71 -21.53
C PRO A 32 6.95 2.68 -20.11
N GLY A 33 7.93 1.82 -19.88
CA GLY A 33 8.63 1.72 -18.60
C GLY A 33 9.65 2.86 -18.41
N PRO A 34 10.23 2.97 -17.19
CA PRO A 34 11.14 4.05 -16.85
C PRO A 34 12.46 4.02 -17.64
N ASN A 35 12.83 2.85 -18.17
CA ASN A 35 14.03 2.67 -18.99
C ASN A 35 13.66 2.51 -20.47
N SER A 36 14.50 3.01 -21.36
CA SER A 36 14.33 2.81 -22.81
C SER A 36 14.22 1.32 -23.13
N GLY A 37 13.17 0.93 -23.85
CA GLY A 37 12.92 -0.47 -24.22
C GLY A 37 12.25 -1.33 -23.14
N THR A 38 11.81 -0.74 -22.02
CA THR A 38 11.03 -1.45 -21.00
C THR A 38 9.54 -1.12 -21.11
N THR A 39 8.70 -2.05 -20.65
CA THR A 39 7.25 -1.89 -20.57
C THR A 39 6.82 -2.00 -19.11
N LEU A 40 6.09 -1.00 -18.64
CA LEU A 40 5.45 -0.98 -17.33
C LEU A 40 4.04 -1.56 -17.44
N PHE A 41 3.75 -2.50 -16.56
CA PHE A 41 2.43 -3.07 -16.41
C PHE A 41 1.86 -2.74 -15.03
N LYS A 42 0.70 -2.06 -15.00
CA LYS A 42 -0.04 -1.76 -13.77
C LYS A 42 -1.34 -2.55 -13.77
N TRP A 43 -1.69 -3.17 -12.65
CA TRP A 43 -2.96 -3.89 -12.52
C TRP A 43 -3.58 -3.71 -11.13
N PHE A 44 -4.89 -3.86 -11.06
CA PHE A 44 -5.68 -3.87 -9.84
C PHE A 44 -6.96 -4.68 -10.06
N ALA A 45 -7.62 -5.09 -8.97
CA ALA A 45 -8.92 -5.75 -9.03
C ALA A 45 -10.04 -4.85 -8.50
N ASP A 46 -11.09 -4.67 -9.29
CA ASP A 46 -12.40 -4.27 -8.78
C ASP A 46 -13.16 -5.54 -8.38
N TYR A 47 -13.67 -5.62 -7.16
CA TYR A 47 -14.37 -6.82 -6.70
C TYR A 47 -15.53 -6.48 -5.77
N SER A 48 -16.49 -7.39 -5.70
CA SER A 48 -17.51 -7.37 -4.66
C SER A 48 -17.55 -8.70 -3.94
N PRO A 49 -17.17 -8.73 -2.66
CA PRO A 49 -17.21 -9.97 -1.89
C PRO A 49 -18.65 -10.45 -1.65
N VAL A 50 -18.82 -11.74 -1.41
CA VAL A 50 -20.11 -12.34 -1.04
C VAL A 50 -20.46 -12.05 0.43
N ASN A 51 -19.45 -11.87 1.29
CA ASN A 51 -19.64 -11.51 2.71
C ASN A 51 -18.55 -10.53 3.18
N GLU A 52 -18.80 -9.82 4.29
CA GLU A 52 -17.92 -8.77 4.80
C GLU A 52 -16.52 -9.28 5.24
N ASP A 53 -16.40 -10.56 5.59
CA ASP A 53 -15.13 -11.19 6.02
C ASP A 53 -14.27 -11.69 4.85
N THR A 54 -14.74 -11.56 3.62
CA THR A 54 -14.00 -12.04 2.45
C THR A 54 -12.81 -11.11 2.18
N PRO A 55 -11.57 -11.62 2.20
CA PRO A 55 -10.39 -10.80 1.95
C PRO A 55 -10.34 -10.33 0.48
N PRO A 56 -9.52 -9.32 0.16
CA PRO A 56 -9.24 -8.94 -1.22
C PRO A 56 -8.74 -10.14 -2.05
N PRO A 57 -8.95 -10.15 -3.39
CA PRO A 57 -8.57 -11.27 -4.26
C PRO A 57 -7.06 -11.30 -4.57
N GLU A 58 -6.22 -11.24 -3.54
CA GLU A 58 -4.76 -11.19 -3.67
C GLU A 58 -4.20 -12.40 -4.42
N HIS A 59 -4.80 -13.59 -4.23
CA HIS A 59 -4.42 -14.81 -4.94
C HIS A 59 -4.64 -14.69 -6.45
N LEU A 60 -5.59 -13.89 -6.92
CA LEU A 60 -5.79 -13.64 -8.36
C LEU A 60 -4.73 -12.67 -8.89
N LEU A 61 -4.39 -11.64 -8.09
CA LEU A 61 -3.40 -10.65 -8.46
C LEU A 61 -1.97 -11.24 -8.47
N ALA A 62 -1.69 -12.19 -7.58
CA ALA A 62 -0.40 -12.85 -7.46
C ALA A 62 -0.01 -13.71 -8.68
N VAL A 63 -0.98 -14.19 -9.46
CA VAL A 63 -0.72 -15.00 -10.67
C VAL A 63 -0.26 -14.13 -11.85
N ILE A 64 -0.64 -12.85 -11.87
CA ILE A 64 -0.41 -11.94 -12.98
C ILE A 64 1.10 -11.75 -13.29
N PRO A 65 1.99 -11.50 -12.31
CA PRO A 65 3.43 -11.46 -12.57
C PRO A 65 3.97 -12.70 -13.26
N HIS A 66 3.53 -13.90 -12.84
CA HIS A 66 3.99 -15.16 -13.44
C HIS A 66 3.55 -15.30 -14.89
N MET A 67 2.29 -14.97 -15.21
CA MET A 67 1.78 -15.01 -16.58
C MET A 67 2.56 -14.07 -17.51
N PHE A 68 2.89 -12.87 -17.02
CA PHE A 68 3.67 -11.93 -17.81
C PHE A 68 5.13 -12.34 -17.92
N GLN A 69 5.68 -13.04 -16.92
CA GLN A 69 7.05 -13.55 -16.96
C GLN A 69 7.17 -14.62 -18.06
N ASP A 70 6.24 -15.57 -18.06
CA ASP A 70 6.16 -16.61 -19.09
C ASP A 70 5.99 -16.00 -20.49
N LEU A 71 5.17 -14.94 -20.61
CA LEU A 71 4.99 -14.21 -21.87
C LEU A 71 6.27 -13.47 -22.30
N ALA A 72 6.97 -12.82 -21.37
CA ALA A 72 8.23 -12.14 -21.64
C ALA A 72 9.29 -13.15 -22.12
N ASP A 73 9.43 -14.27 -21.42
CA ASP A 73 10.35 -15.35 -21.78
C ASP A 73 10.02 -15.97 -23.14
N HIS A 74 8.72 -16.07 -23.46
CA HIS A 74 8.28 -16.52 -24.78
C HIS A 74 8.65 -15.54 -25.90
N LEU A 75 8.52 -14.23 -25.66
CA LEU A 75 8.75 -13.19 -26.67
C LEU A 75 10.23 -12.85 -26.85
N GLN A 76 11.04 -12.91 -25.79
CA GLN A 76 12.41 -12.41 -25.76
C GLN A 76 13.46 -13.46 -25.37
N GLY A 77 13.05 -14.68 -25.00
CA GLY A 77 13.91 -15.77 -24.53
C GLY A 77 14.12 -15.74 -23.00
N PRO A 78 14.66 -16.82 -22.39
CA PRO A 78 14.71 -17.04 -20.93
C PRO A 78 15.62 -16.06 -20.14
N SER A 79 16.06 -14.96 -20.75
CA SER A 79 16.88 -13.89 -20.15
C SER A 79 16.08 -12.61 -19.88
N SER A 80 14.80 -12.56 -20.25
CA SER A 80 13.91 -11.42 -20.00
C SER A 80 13.37 -11.46 -18.57
N GLY A 81 14.11 -10.92 -17.61
CA GLY A 81 13.56 -10.75 -16.27
C GLY A 81 12.41 -9.74 -16.26
N ILE A 82 11.27 -10.10 -15.66
CA ILE A 82 10.36 -9.09 -15.12
C ILE A 82 11.10 -8.43 -13.97
N SER A 83 11.47 -7.17 -14.20
CA SER A 83 11.64 -6.24 -13.10
C SER A 83 10.23 -5.80 -12.70
N MET A 84 9.77 -6.25 -11.54
CA MET A 84 8.60 -5.63 -10.92
C MET A 84 8.90 -4.14 -10.83
N PRO A 85 7.96 -3.27 -11.24
CA PRO A 85 8.26 -1.87 -11.26
C PRO A 85 8.43 -1.41 -9.82
N THR A 86 9.67 -1.06 -9.46
CA THR A 86 10.05 -0.39 -8.22
C THR A 86 9.55 1.06 -8.17
N GLY A 87 8.49 1.34 -8.93
CA GLY A 87 7.87 2.66 -9.04
C GLY A 87 6.69 2.80 -8.08
N PRO A 88 6.48 4.02 -7.56
CA PRO A 88 5.53 4.31 -6.48
C PRO A 88 4.09 3.83 -6.73
N GLU A 89 3.56 3.90 -7.94
CA GLU A 89 2.12 3.70 -8.16
C GLU A 89 1.70 2.26 -8.53
N SER A 90 2.62 1.35 -8.83
CA SER A 90 2.31 0.00 -9.33
C SER A 90 2.16 -1.06 -8.23
N GLN A 91 2.49 -0.73 -6.98
CA GLN A 91 2.31 -1.59 -5.79
C GLN A 91 1.42 -0.94 -4.74
N ALA A 92 0.60 0.04 -5.13
CA ALA A 92 -0.33 0.71 -4.23
C ALA A 92 -1.39 -0.29 -3.73
N LEU A 93 -1.20 -0.72 -2.49
CA LEU A 93 -2.21 -1.42 -1.70
C LEU A 93 -3.37 -0.46 -1.44
N SER A 94 -4.57 -1.00 -1.27
CA SER A 94 -5.74 -0.18 -0.98
C SER A 94 -6.74 -0.90 -0.11
N GLN A 95 -7.45 -0.14 0.71
CA GLN A 95 -8.55 -0.65 1.52
C GLN A 95 -9.67 0.38 1.64
N LEU A 96 -10.88 -0.12 1.84
CA LEU A 96 -12.04 0.70 2.15
C LEU A 96 -12.28 0.68 3.66
N VAL A 97 -12.34 1.84 4.29
CA VAL A 97 -12.70 2.00 5.69
C VAL A 97 -13.93 2.88 5.83
N LYS A 98 -14.68 2.71 6.93
CA LYS A 98 -15.81 3.58 7.24
C LYS A 98 -15.32 4.81 8.00
N GLY A 99 -15.58 6.00 7.49
CA GLY A 99 -15.12 7.25 8.09
C GLY A 99 -15.01 8.35 7.05
N ASP A 100 -15.00 9.59 7.53
CA ASP A 100 -14.76 10.77 6.72
C ASP A 100 -13.26 10.88 6.37
N PRO A 101 -12.90 11.12 5.10
CA PRO A 101 -11.50 11.12 4.67
C PRO A 101 -10.69 12.27 5.26
N ASP A 102 -11.31 13.43 5.54
CA ASP A 102 -10.63 14.58 6.14
C ASP A 102 -10.35 14.31 7.61
N ALA A 103 -11.34 13.79 8.34
CA ALA A 103 -11.18 13.42 9.75
C ALA A 103 -10.10 12.33 9.93
N LEU A 104 -10.11 11.29 9.08
CA LEU A 104 -9.10 10.24 9.09
C LEU A 104 -7.71 10.80 8.75
N PHE A 105 -7.60 11.65 7.73
CA PHE A 105 -6.32 12.22 7.33
C PHE A 105 -5.73 13.12 8.41
N LEU A 106 -6.53 13.99 9.03
CA LEU A 106 -6.08 14.87 10.11
C LEU A 106 -5.67 14.10 11.36
N ALA A 107 -6.29 12.95 11.63
CA ALA A 107 -5.91 12.12 12.77
C ALA A 107 -4.49 11.53 12.65
N ILE A 108 -3.93 11.45 11.43
CA ILE A 108 -2.54 11.00 11.19
C ILE A 108 -1.52 11.85 11.94
N LYS A 109 -1.78 13.15 12.10
CA LYS A 109 -0.93 14.07 12.88
C LYS A 109 -0.71 13.60 14.33
N ASN A 110 -1.64 12.81 14.85
CA ASN A 110 -1.64 12.38 16.25
C ASN A 110 -1.24 10.90 16.40
N PHE A 111 -0.61 10.28 15.40
CA PHE A 111 -0.22 8.86 15.48
C PHE A 111 0.67 8.52 16.67
N ASN A 112 1.52 9.43 17.12
CA ASN A 112 2.31 9.27 18.34
C ASN A 112 1.45 9.00 19.59
N GLU A 113 0.28 9.62 19.69
CA GLU A 113 -0.64 9.40 20.81
C GLU A 113 -1.60 8.25 20.54
N LEU A 114 -2.08 8.14 19.30
CA LEU A 114 -3.14 7.22 18.92
C LEU A 114 -2.66 5.79 18.79
N LEU A 115 -1.50 5.53 18.17
CA LEU A 115 -1.05 4.16 17.88
C LEU A 115 -0.82 3.34 19.16
N PRO A 116 -0.14 3.84 20.21
CA PRO A 116 0.01 3.09 21.45
C PRO A 116 -1.31 2.86 22.19
N GLN A 117 -2.31 3.75 22.02
CA GLN A 117 -3.64 3.57 22.63
C GLN A 117 -4.48 2.53 21.88
N MET A 118 -4.48 2.57 20.55
CA MET A 118 -5.27 1.67 19.70
C MET A 118 -4.65 0.28 19.63
N LYS A 119 -3.31 0.19 19.62
CA LYS A 119 -2.56 -1.07 19.46
C LYS A 119 -1.32 -1.13 20.36
N PRO A 120 -1.47 -1.15 21.69
CA PRO A 120 -0.34 -1.26 22.61
C PRO A 120 0.49 -2.54 22.43
N HIS A 121 -0.07 -3.59 21.82
CA HIS A 121 0.62 -4.86 21.54
C HIS A 121 1.39 -4.87 20.21
N ILE A 122 1.15 -3.91 19.32
CA ILE A 122 1.90 -3.72 18.06
C ILE A 122 2.86 -2.56 18.21
N PHE A 123 2.36 -1.43 18.71
CA PHE A 123 3.08 -0.20 18.97
C PHE A 123 3.19 0.06 20.47
N PRO A 124 4.07 -0.65 21.20
CA PRO A 124 4.16 -0.51 22.66
C PRO A 124 4.61 0.88 23.12
N HIS A 125 5.26 1.64 22.24
CA HIS A 125 5.72 2.98 22.52
C HIS A 125 5.79 3.81 21.23
N ALA A 126 5.52 5.11 21.35
CA ALA A 126 5.80 6.10 20.34
C ALA A 126 6.25 7.40 21.02
N GLU A 127 7.21 8.09 20.42
CA GLU A 127 7.80 9.33 20.93
C GLU A 127 7.79 10.39 19.85
N HIS A 128 7.31 11.58 20.20
CA HIS A 128 7.29 12.76 19.35
C HIS A 128 8.51 13.62 19.68
N HIS A 129 9.34 13.93 18.68
CA HIS A 129 10.58 14.69 18.88
C HIS A 129 10.45 16.13 18.39
N GLU A 130 9.92 16.33 17.19
CA GLU A 130 9.88 17.62 16.51
C GLU A 130 8.61 17.74 15.65
N GLY A 131 8.15 18.98 15.40
CA GLY A 131 6.98 19.26 14.54
C GLY A 131 5.64 19.21 15.26
N ASP A 132 4.56 19.23 14.49
CA ASP A 132 3.15 19.30 14.96
C ASP A 132 2.28 18.14 14.45
N GLY A 133 2.91 17.09 13.92
CA GLY A 133 2.26 15.97 13.23
C GLY A 133 2.20 16.14 11.70
N GLY A 134 2.38 17.36 11.17
CA GLY A 134 2.46 17.65 9.74
C GLY A 134 3.87 17.52 9.16
N GLU A 135 4.10 18.15 8.00
CA GLU A 135 5.39 18.15 7.31
C GLU A 135 6.54 18.62 8.23
N GLY A 136 7.67 17.91 8.19
CA GLY A 136 8.83 18.13 9.04
C GLY A 136 8.75 17.45 10.41
N THR A 137 7.63 16.80 10.75
CA THR A 137 7.51 16.08 12.03
C THR A 137 8.48 14.90 12.12
N VAL A 138 9.15 14.77 13.26
CA VAL A 138 10.08 13.68 13.56
C VAL A 138 9.56 12.88 14.74
N SER A 139 9.42 11.58 14.54
CA SER A 139 8.88 10.66 15.54
C SER A 139 9.70 9.38 15.63
N THR A 140 9.53 8.65 16.72
CA THR A 140 10.05 7.29 16.87
C THR A 140 8.92 6.37 17.27
N TYR A 141 8.81 5.23 16.58
CA TYR A 141 7.80 4.21 16.83
C TYR A 141 8.48 2.90 17.18
N GLY A 142 8.12 2.34 18.33
CA GLY A 142 8.48 0.96 18.68
C GLY A 142 7.50 0.00 18.00
N LEU A 143 8.02 -1.04 17.38
CA LEU A 143 7.26 -2.15 16.80
C LEU A 143 7.56 -3.41 17.60
N HIS A 144 6.53 -4.10 18.05
CA HIS A 144 6.69 -5.35 18.80
C HIS A 144 7.42 -6.40 17.94
N GLU A 145 8.27 -7.21 18.58
CA GLU A 145 9.16 -8.18 17.91
C GLU A 145 8.42 -9.15 16.97
N SER A 146 7.20 -9.55 17.33
CA SER A 146 6.35 -10.43 16.52
C SER A 146 5.88 -9.81 15.19
N TYR A 147 6.00 -8.49 15.05
CA TYR A 147 5.61 -7.74 13.85
C TYR A 147 6.83 -7.14 13.13
N ALA A 148 7.99 -7.07 13.77
CA ALA A 148 9.21 -6.52 13.17
C ALA A 148 9.77 -7.43 12.06
N GLY A 149 9.48 -8.74 12.08
CA GLY A 149 10.06 -9.69 11.15
C GLY A 149 11.58 -9.66 11.22
N GLU A 150 12.25 -9.43 10.09
CA GLU A 150 13.69 -9.21 10.01
C GLU A 150 14.12 -7.73 10.14
N GLY A 151 13.16 -6.81 10.28
CA GLY A 151 13.41 -5.38 10.47
C GLY A 151 13.71 -5.01 11.94
N PRO A 152 14.07 -3.75 12.20
CA PRO A 152 14.27 -3.28 13.57
C PRO A 152 12.96 -3.23 14.37
N VAL A 153 13.08 -3.29 15.70
CA VAL A 153 11.95 -3.11 16.63
C VAL A 153 11.65 -1.64 16.94
N GLN A 154 12.41 -0.72 16.33
CA GLN A 154 12.26 0.71 16.53
C GLN A 154 12.61 1.44 15.23
N TYR A 155 11.73 2.33 14.80
CA TYR A 155 11.90 3.13 13.59
C TYR A 155 11.86 4.60 13.95
N LYS A 156 12.80 5.36 13.40
CA LYS A 156 12.69 6.82 13.35
C LYS A 156 11.95 7.17 12.06
N THR A 157 10.98 8.07 12.14
CA THR A 157 10.22 8.49 10.97
C THR A 157 10.25 10.00 10.81
N VAL A 158 10.26 10.47 9.57
CA VAL A 158 10.13 11.88 9.21
C VAL A 158 8.94 12.05 8.27
N MET A 159 8.01 12.92 8.62
CA MET A 159 6.92 13.31 7.73
C MET A 159 7.47 14.26 6.66
N GLU A 160 7.89 13.73 5.52
CA GLU A 160 8.48 14.53 4.44
C GLU A 160 7.47 15.38 3.69
N VAL A 161 6.24 14.89 3.57
CA VAL A 161 5.13 15.58 2.89
C VAL A 161 3.86 15.34 3.68
N PHE A 162 3.08 16.41 3.91
CA PHE A 162 1.74 16.31 4.46
C PHE A 162 0.81 17.31 3.76
N ASP A 163 0.14 16.87 2.70
CA ASP A 163 -0.75 17.70 1.90
C ASP A 163 -2.20 17.47 2.30
N GLU A 164 -2.74 18.39 3.10
CA GLU A 164 -4.14 18.37 3.55
C GLU A 164 -5.15 18.54 2.41
N ALA A 165 -4.81 19.30 1.36
CA ALA A 165 -5.71 19.53 0.24
C ALA A 165 -5.85 18.28 -0.64
N ALA A 166 -4.73 17.59 -0.87
CA ALA A 166 -4.70 16.34 -1.63
C ALA A 166 -4.99 15.10 -0.77
N ARG A 167 -5.02 15.24 0.56
CA ARG A 167 -5.05 14.16 1.55
C ARG A 167 -3.99 13.10 1.26
N SER A 168 -2.77 13.55 1.01
CA SER A 168 -1.62 12.67 0.76
C SER A 168 -0.46 13.00 1.66
N TYR A 169 0.31 11.97 2.01
CA TYR A 169 1.48 12.11 2.86
C TYR A 169 2.61 11.20 2.39
N ILE A 170 3.84 11.55 2.76
CA ILE A 170 5.04 10.73 2.60
C ILE A 170 5.77 10.69 3.94
N ILE A 171 6.00 9.49 4.46
CA ILE A 171 6.78 9.25 5.66
C ILE A 171 8.07 8.53 5.26
N ASP A 172 9.21 9.18 5.48
CA ASP A 172 10.52 8.53 5.43
C ASP A 172 10.72 7.69 6.69
N VAL A 173 11.01 6.40 6.52
CA VAL A 173 11.19 5.42 7.58
C VAL A 173 12.66 5.02 7.64
N GLN A 174 13.29 5.32 8.77
CA GLN A 174 14.71 5.16 9.01
C GLN A 174 14.99 4.09 10.07
N GLY A 175 16.13 3.43 9.93
CA GLY A 175 16.65 2.48 10.92
C GLY A 175 16.82 1.05 10.41
N ASP A 176 16.25 0.71 9.25
CA ASP A 176 16.43 -0.60 8.64
C ASP A 176 17.64 -0.61 7.70
N ALA A 177 18.70 -1.33 8.10
CA ALA A 177 19.97 -1.38 7.36
C ALA A 177 19.86 -2.10 6.00
N ARG A 178 18.76 -2.80 5.73
CA ARG A 178 18.52 -3.48 4.45
C ARG A 178 18.19 -2.51 3.32
N TYR A 179 17.76 -1.29 3.65
CA TYR A 179 17.32 -0.30 2.68
C TYR A 179 18.18 0.98 2.78
N LYS A 180 18.60 1.50 1.62
CA LYS A 180 19.21 2.83 1.47
C LYS A 180 18.21 3.93 1.84
N TYR A 181 16.94 3.72 1.50
CA TYR A 181 15.80 4.51 1.95
C TYR A 181 14.53 3.65 1.89
N CYS A 182 13.53 4.01 2.69
CA CYS A 182 12.19 3.43 2.65
C CYS A 182 11.16 4.52 2.98
N LYS A 183 10.27 4.83 2.04
CA LYS A 183 9.27 5.90 2.15
C LYS A 183 7.87 5.34 1.99
N ILE A 184 7.04 5.48 3.01
CA ILE A 184 5.63 5.12 2.95
C ILE A 184 4.84 6.29 2.39
N ASN A 185 4.21 6.06 1.25
CA ASN A 185 3.34 7.02 0.59
C ASN A 185 1.90 6.63 0.88
N GLY A 186 1.08 7.57 1.32
CA GLY A 186 -0.33 7.32 1.61
C GLY A 186 -1.24 8.39 1.02
N LYS A 187 -2.44 7.99 0.63
CA LYS A 187 -3.48 8.90 0.13
C LYS A 187 -4.88 8.44 0.54
N LEU A 188 -5.68 9.39 1.02
CA LEU A 188 -7.07 9.18 1.39
C LEU A 188 -8.00 9.90 0.41
N SER A 189 -9.04 9.22 -0.03
CA SER A 189 -10.07 9.78 -0.92
C SER A 189 -11.46 9.29 -0.52
N PRO A 190 -12.54 10.03 -0.84
CA PRO A 190 -13.90 9.51 -0.68
C PRO A 190 -14.05 8.12 -1.30
N GLY A 191 -14.69 7.22 -0.56
CA GLY A 191 -15.04 5.88 -1.04
C GLY A 191 -16.28 5.89 -1.95
N PRO A 192 -16.69 4.72 -2.48
CA PRO A 192 -17.83 4.61 -3.39
C PRO A 192 -19.18 4.84 -2.70
N SER A 193 -19.22 4.79 -1.36
CA SER A 193 -20.42 4.99 -0.54
C SER A 193 -20.24 6.18 0.40
N GLU A 194 -21.34 6.86 0.73
CA GLU A 194 -21.33 7.94 1.72
C GLU A 194 -20.77 7.45 3.07
N GLY A 195 -19.93 8.28 3.70
CA GLY A 195 -19.28 7.94 4.96
C GLY A 195 -18.23 6.84 4.86
N THR A 196 -17.72 6.54 3.66
CA THR A 196 -16.59 5.63 3.46
C THR A 196 -15.40 6.35 2.84
N THR A 197 -14.20 5.84 3.13
CA THR A 197 -12.93 6.38 2.66
C THR A 197 -12.12 5.26 2.02
N LEU A 198 -11.63 5.51 0.81
CA LEU A 198 -10.63 4.68 0.14
C LEU A 198 -9.25 5.18 0.54
N PHE A 199 -8.49 4.33 1.22
CA PHE A 199 -7.11 4.58 1.56
C PHE A 199 -6.19 3.77 0.63
N LYS A 200 -5.20 4.44 0.04
CA LYS A 200 -4.18 3.85 -0.84
C LYS A 200 -2.80 4.11 -0.27
N TRP A 201 -1.94 3.10 -0.25
CA TRP A 201 -0.57 3.26 0.23
C TRP A 201 0.41 2.30 -0.45
N PHE A 202 1.69 2.66 -0.43
CA PHE A 202 2.80 1.81 -0.87
C PHE A 202 4.10 2.24 -0.20
N ALA A 203 5.14 1.41 -0.33
CA ALA A 203 6.52 1.77 0.00
C ALA A 203 7.32 2.06 -1.27
N ASP A 204 7.95 3.23 -1.35
CA ASP A 204 9.06 3.49 -2.27
C ASP A 204 10.35 3.22 -1.51
N TYR A 205 11.17 2.29 -1.98
CA TYR A 205 12.37 1.86 -1.28
C TYR A 205 13.49 1.53 -2.25
N ALA A 206 14.72 1.71 -1.78
CA ALA A 206 15.91 1.21 -2.48
C ALA A 206 16.65 0.25 -1.56
N ALA A 207 16.79 -1.00 -1.98
CA ALA A 207 17.57 -1.99 -1.28
C ALA A 207 19.08 -1.68 -1.28
N VAL A 208 19.77 -2.19 -0.26
CA VAL A 208 21.23 -2.23 -0.24
C VAL A 208 21.75 -3.34 -1.16
N GLU A 209 21.19 -4.54 -1.03
CA GLU A 209 21.52 -5.74 -1.83
C GLU A 209 20.37 -6.10 -2.78
N ASP A 210 20.69 -6.61 -3.98
CA ASP A 210 19.72 -6.84 -5.07
C ASP A 210 18.62 -7.88 -4.74
N ASP A 211 18.87 -8.79 -3.80
CA ASP A 211 17.93 -9.85 -3.38
C ASP A 211 17.12 -9.48 -2.12
N THR A 212 17.27 -8.27 -1.61
CA THR A 212 16.52 -7.80 -0.44
C THR A 212 15.02 -7.75 -0.76
N PRO A 213 14.16 -8.42 0.03
CA PRO A 213 12.72 -8.39 -0.20
C PRO A 213 12.12 -7.00 0.10
N PRO A 214 10.90 -6.71 -0.39
CA PRO A 214 10.17 -5.50 -0.01
C PRO A 214 9.97 -5.38 1.51
N PRO A 215 9.73 -4.17 2.05
CA PRO A 215 9.48 -3.96 3.48
C PRO A 215 8.08 -4.41 3.91
N GLU A 216 7.74 -5.69 3.70
CA GLU A 216 6.41 -6.26 3.91
C GLU A 216 5.93 -6.14 5.37
N HIS A 217 6.85 -6.26 6.33
CA HIS A 217 6.56 -6.08 7.75
C HIS A 217 5.99 -4.68 8.06
N LEU A 218 6.45 -3.62 7.39
CA LEU A 218 5.89 -2.28 7.52
C LEU A 218 4.53 -2.15 6.81
N LEU A 219 4.38 -2.77 5.64
CA LEU A 219 3.15 -2.68 4.86
C LEU A 219 1.99 -3.48 5.46
N SER A 220 2.28 -4.61 6.10
CA SER A 220 1.27 -5.54 6.63
C SER A 220 0.51 -5.02 7.85
N VAL A 221 1.11 -4.09 8.63
CA VAL A 221 0.46 -3.50 9.80
C VAL A 221 -0.46 -2.32 9.45
N ILE A 222 -0.25 -1.69 8.29
CA ILE A 222 -0.96 -0.49 7.85
C ILE A 222 -2.48 -0.72 7.69
N PRO A 223 -2.97 -1.82 7.07
CA PRO A 223 -4.39 -2.08 6.95
C PRO A 223 -5.14 -2.01 8.28
N GLN A 224 -4.65 -2.80 9.25
CA GLN A 224 -5.27 -2.90 10.56
C GLN A 224 -5.19 -1.56 11.28
N MET A 225 -4.02 -0.92 11.28
CA MET A 225 -3.80 0.40 11.88
C MET A 225 -4.84 1.44 11.43
N PHE A 226 -5.15 1.50 10.14
CA PHE A 226 -6.14 2.43 9.61
C PHE A 226 -7.59 2.02 9.91
N GLN A 227 -7.87 0.72 10.00
CA GLN A 227 -9.18 0.23 10.46
C GLN A 227 -9.42 0.62 11.93
N ASP A 228 -8.42 0.47 12.79
CA ASP A 228 -8.57 0.85 14.21
C ASP A 228 -8.67 2.37 14.40
N LEU A 229 -7.96 3.15 13.58
CA LEU A 229 -8.11 4.60 13.53
C LEU A 229 -9.55 4.99 13.22
N ALA A 230 -10.12 4.36 12.19
CA ALA A 230 -11.50 4.58 11.80
C ALA A 230 -12.48 4.22 12.92
N ASP A 231 -12.29 3.10 13.59
CA ASP A 231 -13.15 2.68 14.70
C ASP A 231 -12.99 3.61 15.91
N HIS A 232 -11.77 4.03 16.24
CA HIS A 232 -11.48 4.95 17.35
C HIS A 232 -12.12 6.32 17.16
N LEU A 233 -12.06 6.88 15.95
CA LEU A 233 -12.71 8.17 15.65
C LEU A 233 -14.23 8.08 15.74
N ARG A 234 -14.83 6.93 15.39
CA ARG A 234 -16.28 6.73 15.49
C ARG A 234 -16.78 6.58 16.91
N LEU A 235 -15.99 5.97 17.80
CA LEU A 235 -16.33 5.83 19.22
C LEU A 235 -16.27 7.16 20.00
N LYS A 236 -15.70 8.21 19.41
CA LYS A 236 -15.60 9.56 20.01
C LYS A 236 -16.70 10.53 19.56
N ILE A 237 -17.61 10.11 18.67
CA ILE A 237 -18.77 10.87 18.19
C ILE A 237 -20.03 10.32 18.86
#